data_AF-A0AAN0LL49-F1
#
_entry.id   AF-A0AAN0LL49-F1
#
_cell.length_a   1.000
_cell.length_b   1.000
_cell.length_c   1.000
_cell.angle_alpha   90.00
_cell.angle_beta   90.00
_cell.angle_gamma   90.00
#
_symmetry.space_group_name_H-M   'P 1'
#
loop_
_entity.id
_entity.type
_entity.pdbx_description
1 polymer ?
#
loop_
_entity_poly.entity_id
_entity_poly.type
_entity_poly.pdbx_seq_one_letter_code
_entity_poly.pdbx_strand_id
1 'polypeptide(L)'
;MSSNTGRESDKFMLRFPEGMRDRIKEEAAKSGRSMNAEIVHRLANSLDNPKFADFALGLGEELDFDLMLAAERNSRSLHEEMIFRLKQSLAPERTVIGELETKAWNAQRQYEELLKLFIQLTPEERRLLEERAEIAEYARKMKVSSKDIGKFVKLNPIGNRGRHYLRQPQSDYSPILGRPASETEMKAIADEVGRNEDGPEDG
;
A
#
# COMPACT_ATOMS: atom_id res chain seq x y z
N MET A 1 -37.24 2.64 0.73
CA MET A 1 -37.51 2.73 -0.72
C MET A 1 -37.67 1.29 -1.23
N SER A 2 -38.88 0.87 -1.61
CA SER A 2 -39.08 -0.48 -2.14
C SER A 2 -38.70 -0.50 -3.61
N SER A 3 -37.45 -0.87 -3.92
CA SER A 3 -36.99 -1.07 -5.30
C SER A 3 -37.69 -2.31 -5.87
N ASN A 4 -38.69 -2.08 -6.72
CA ASN A 4 -39.43 -3.14 -7.38
C ASN A 4 -38.47 -3.91 -8.30
N THR A 5 -38.18 -5.18 -8.00
CA THR A 5 -37.38 -6.06 -8.86
C THR A 5 -38.19 -6.40 -10.11
N GLY A 6 -38.15 -5.51 -11.10
CA GLY A 6 -38.88 -5.60 -12.36
C GLY A 6 -38.15 -6.44 -13.41
N ARG A 7 -38.67 -6.45 -14.65
CA ARG A 7 -38.07 -7.21 -15.77
C ARG A 7 -36.64 -6.80 -16.10
N GLU A 8 -36.23 -5.60 -15.70
CA GLU A 8 -34.90 -5.02 -15.93
C GLU A 8 -33.89 -5.32 -14.81
N SER A 9 -34.29 -5.99 -13.73
CA SER A 9 -33.33 -6.35 -12.68
C SER A 9 -32.40 -7.48 -13.11
N ASP A 10 -31.14 -7.42 -12.68
CA ASP A 10 -30.14 -8.45 -12.91
C ASP A 10 -30.63 -9.83 -12.43
N LYS A 11 -30.46 -10.85 -13.29
CA LYS A 11 -30.89 -12.22 -13.02
C LYS A 11 -29.69 -13.10 -12.81
N PHE A 12 -29.61 -13.73 -11.63
CA PHE A 12 -28.56 -14.66 -11.28
C PHE A 12 -29.12 -16.06 -11.03
N MET A 13 -28.50 -17.08 -11.63
CA MET A 13 -28.91 -18.48 -11.44
C MET A 13 -28.14 -19.10 -10.27
N LEU A 14 -28.84 -19.36 -9.17
CA LEU A 14 -28.28 -19.99 -7.97
C LEU A 14 -28.39 -21.52 -8.03
N ARG A 15 -27.31 -22.22 -7.68
CA ARG A 15 -27.32 -23.67 -7.44
C ARG A 15 -27.39 -23.90 -5.93
N PHE A 16 -28.53 -24.39 -5.46
CA PHE A 16 -28.73 -24.68 -4.04
C PHE A 16 -28.25 -26.10 -3.71
N PRO A 17 -27.59 -26.31 -2.55
CA PRO A 17 -27.43 -27.62 -1.94
C PRO A 17 -28.79 -28.28 -1.67
N GLU A 18 -28.78 -29.60 -1.51
CA GLU A 18 -29.99 -30.39 -1.23
C GLU A 18 -30.77 -29.83 -0.02
N GLY A 19 -32.10 -29.75 -0.16
CA GLY A 19 -33.01 -29.25 0.88
C GLY A 19 -32.95 -27.74 1.15
N MET A 20 -31.92 -27.01 0.70
CA MET A 20 -31.80 -25.57 0.98
C MET A 20 -32.90 -24.75 0.29
N ARG A 21 -33.28 -25.13 -0.93
CA ARG A 21 -34.36 -24.45 -1.67
C ARG A 21 -35.71 -24.54 -0.96
N ASP A 22 -36.04 -25.71 -0.40
CA ASP A 22 -37.31 -25.94 0.30
C ASP A 22 -37.34 -25.16 1.62
N ARG A 23 -36.22 -25.14 2.35
CA ARG A 23 -36.08 -24.31 3.55
C ARG A 23 -36.32 -22.82 3.25
N ILE A 24 -35.72 -22.27 2.19
CA ILE A 24 -35.95 -20.87 1.81
C ILE A 24 -37.42 -20.64 1.44
N LYS A 25 -38.07 -21.60 0.78
CA LYS A 25 -39.49 -21.52 0.43
C LYS A 25 -40.40 -21.43 1.65
N GLU A 26 -40.17 -22.29 2.65
CA GLU A 26 -40.93 -22.28 3.89
C GLU A 26 -40.75 -20.98 4.67
N GLU A 27 -39.51 -20.50 4.76
CA GLU A 27 -39.19 -19.25 5.44
C GLU A 27 -39.82 -18.04 4.75
N ALA A 28 -39.83 -18.00 3.41
CA ALA A 28 -40.52 -16.98 2.64
C ALA A 28 -42.04 -17.00 2.89
N ALA A 29 -42.65 -18.19 2.98
CA ALA A 29 -44.07 -18.34 3.29
C ALA A 29 -44.39 -17.84 4.71
N LYS A 30 -43.55 -18.17 5.71
CA LYS A 30 -43.70 -17.66 7.09
C LYS A 30 -43.58 -16.14 7.15
N SER A 31 -42.69 -15.55 6.34
CA SER A 31 -42.44 -14.12 6.32
C SER A 31 -43.40 -13.32 5.41
N GLY A 32 -44.31 -14.00 4.70
CA GLY A 32 -45.24 -13.38 3.76
C GLY A 32 -44.56 -12.79 2.51
N ARG A 33 -43.34 -13.22 2.20
CA ARG A 33 -42.55 -12.76 1.05
C ARG A 33 -42.55 -13.78 -0.08
N SER A 34 -42.34 -13.32 -1.30
CA SER A 34 -41.95 -14.25 -2.37
C SER A 34 -40.57 -14.82 -2.05
N MET A 35 -40.26 -16.02 -2.56
CA MET A 35 -38.94 -16.63 -2.38
C MET A 35 -37.81 -15.69 -2.81
N ASN A 36 -37.98 -14.97 -3.92
CA ASN A 36 -37.00 -13.99 -4.39
C ASN A 36 -36.84 -12.82 -3.41
N ALA A 37 -37.96 -12.28 -2.90
CA ALA A 37 -37.94 -11.20 -1.93
C ALA A 37 -37.28 -11.63 -0.60
N GLU A 38 -37.48 -12.88 -0.17
CA GLU A 38 -36.81 -13.43 1.02
C GLU A 38 -35.29 -13.59 0.81
N ILE A 39 -34.86 -14.06 -0.36
CA ILE A 39 -33.43 -14.17 -0.70
C ILE A 39 -32.79 -12.77 -0.70
N VAL A 40 -33.40 -11.81 -1.39
CA VAL A 40 -32.89 -10.42 -1.45
C VAL A 40 -32.87 -9.80 -0.06
N HIS A 41 -33.92 -9.99 0.75
CA HIS A 41 -33.97 -9.47 2.12
C HIS A 41 -32.86 -10.06 3.01
N ARG A 42 -32.57 -11.36 2.91
CA ARG A 42 -31.47 -11.99 3.66
C ARG A 42 -30.10 -11.50 3.22
N LEU A 43 -29.90 -11.35 1.91
CA LEU A 43 -28.65 -10.80 1.36
C LEU A 43 -28.47 -9.34 1.76
N ALA A 44 -29.50 -8.50 1.61
CA ALA A 44 -29.49 -7.11 2.04
C ALA A 44 -29.17 -6.99 3.54
N ASN A 45 -29.85 -7.78 4.40
CA ASN A 45 -29.54 -7.78 5.83
C ASN A 45 -28.10 -8.23 6.14
N SER A 46 -27.52 -9.13 5.35
CA SER A 46 -26.13 -9.56 5.52
C SER A 46 -25.11 -8.53 5.04
N LEU A 47 -25.49 -7.66 4.09
CA LEU A 47 -24.62 -6.65 3.51
C LEU A 47 -24.74 -5.30 4.24
N ASP A 48 -25.96 -4.92 4.62
CA ASP A 48 -26.30 -3.62 5.21
C ASP A 48 -26.18 -3.63 6.75
N ASN A 49 -26.27 -4.81 7.36
CA ASN A 49 -26.25 -4.96 8.82
C ASN A 49 -25.16 -5.96 9.22
N PRO A 50 -23.87 -5.65 8.94
CA PRO A 50 -22.76 -6.48 9.34
C PRO A 50 -22.83 -6.67 10.85
N LYS A 51 -22.95 -7.92 11.28
CA LYS A 51 -22.97 -8.25 12.70
C LYS A 51 -21.59 -7.93 13.28
N PHE A 52 -21.51 -7.70 14.58
CA PHE A 52 -20.21 -7.63 15.26
C PHE A 52 -19.34 -8.86 14.92
N ALA A 53 -19.95 -10.03 14.74
CA ALA A 53 -19.29 -11.26 14.28
C ALA A 53 -18.65 -11.17 12.88
N ASP A 54 -19.11 -10.27 12.02
CA ASP A 54 -18.56 -10.06 10.68
C ASP A 54 -17.31 -9.15 10.69
N PHE A 55 -17.17 -8.34 11.76
CA PHE A 55 -15.95 -7.55 12.05
C PHE A 55 -15.04 -8.20 13.10
N ALA A 56 -15.55 -9.22 13.80
CA ALA A 56 -14.81 -9.97 14.79
C ALA A 56 -13.62 -10.63 14.11
N LEU A 57 -12.42 -10.37 14.63
CA LEU A 57 -11.18 -10.96 14.14
C LEU A 57 -11.03 -12.41 14.62
N GLY A 58 -12.01 -12.90 15.39
CA GLY A 58 -11.99 -14.24 16.00
C GLY A 58 -11.04 -14.32 17.17
N LEU A 59 -10.64 -13.19 17.75
CA LEU A 59 -9.69 -13.13 18.88
C LEU A 59 -10.39 -13.12 20.25
N GLY A 60 -11.72 -13.06 20.25
CA GLY A 60 -12.57 -13.00 21.44
C GLY A 60 -13.26 -11.64 21.55
N GLU A 61 -14.49 -11.63 22.07
CA GLU A 61 -15.37 -10.44 22.07
C GLU A 61 -14.74 -9.23 22.76
N GLU A 62 -14.08 -9.44 23.91
CA GLU A 62 -13.42 -8.39 24.68
C GLU A 62 -12.23 -7.79 23.91
N LEU A 63 -11.39 -8.65 23.32
CA LEU A 63 -10.18 -8.22 22.61
C LEU A 63 -10.49 -7.58 21.26
N ASP A 64 -11.49 -8.08 20.54
CA ASP A 64 -11.97 -7.50 19.28
C ASP A 64 -12.52 -6.08 19.52
N PHE A 65 -13.29 -5.89 20.60
CA PHE A 65 -13.82 -4.59 20.99
C PHE A 65 -12.70 -3.60 21.37
N ASP A 66 -11.76 -4.04 22.20
CA ASP A 66 -10.62 -3.22 22.63
C ASP A 66 -9.73 -2.78 21.46
N LEU A 67 -9.47 -3.69 20.51
CA LEU A 67 -8.71 -3.39 19.30
C LEU A 67 -9.43 -2.37 18.40
N MET A 68 -10.74 -2.51 18.25
CA MET A 68 -11.53 -1.58 17.45
C MET A 68 -11.55 -0.17 18.07
N LEU A 69 -11.77 -0.08 19.38
CA LEU A 69 -11.75 1.19 20.10
C LEU A 69 -10.36 1.83 20.05
N ALA A 70 -9.30 1.04 20.20
CA ALA A 70 -7.92 1.53 20.09
C ALA A 70 -7.60 2.04 18.67
N ALA A 71 -8.07 1.34 17.64
CA ALA A 71 -7.87 1.74 16.25
C ALA A 71 -8.54 3.09 15.95
N GLU A 72 -9.80 3.27 16.39
CA GLU A 72 -10.54 4.53 16.26
C GLU A 72 -9.82 5.68 16.99
N ARG A 73 -9.47 5.47 18.26
CA ARG A 73 -8.77 6.48 19.08
C ARG A 73 -7.43 6.91 18.50
N ASN A 74 -6.72 5.99 17.85
CA ASN A 74 -5.43 6.26 17.24
C ASN A 74 -5.53 6.67 15.76
N SER A 75 -6.74 6.78 15.22
CA SER A 75 -7.00 7.07 13.80
C SER A 75 -6.21 6.15 12.86
N ARG A 76 -6.18 4.85 13.20
CA ARG A 76 -5.53 3.80 12.41
C ARG A 76 -6.56 2.82 11.90
N SER A 77 -6.22 2.10 10.83
CA SER A 77 -6.97 0.92 10.47
C SER A 77 -6.84 -0.14 11.57
N LEU A 78 -7.87 -0.99 11.74
CA LEU A 78 -7.88 -2.09 12.69
C LEU A 78 -6.65 -3.01 12.51
N HIS A 79 -6.27 -3.25 11.26
CA HIS A 79 -5.11 -4.05 10.89
C HIS A 79 -3.79 -3.42 11.34
N GLU A 80 -3.62 -2.11 11.15
CA GLU A 80 -2.41 -1.39 11.59
C GLU A 80 -2.30 -1.32 13.11
N GLU A 81 -3.42 -1.11 13.81
CA GLU A 81 -3.44 -1.13 15.28
C GLU A 81 -3.07 -2.52 15.80
N MET A 82 -3.59 -3.60 15.20
CA MET A 82 -3.19 -4.97 15.54
C MET A 82 -1.68 -5.19 15.35
N ILE A 83 -1.14 -4.80 14.19
CA ILE A 83 0.30 -4.92 13.92
C ILE A 83 1.11 -4.11 14.94
N PHE A 84 0.67 -2.90 15.27
CA PHE A 84 1.33 -2.03 16.24
C PHE A 84 1.40 -2.68 17.62
N ARG A 85 0.26 -3.19 18.12
CA ARG A 85 0.17 -3.87 19.42
C ARG A 85 1.01 -5.13 19.47
N LEU A 86 0.96 -5.94 18.41
CA LEU A 86 1.81 -7.13 18.29
C LEU A 86 3.28 -6.76 18.32
N LYS A 87 3.72 -5.77 17.53
CA LYS A 87 5.10 -5.28 17.56
C LYS A 87 5.52 -4.77 18.93
N GLN A 88 4.63 -4.09 19.64
CA GLN A 88 4.91 -3.61 20.99
C GLN A 88 5.03 -4.75 22.00
N SER A 89 4.19 -5.78 21.90
CA SER A 89 4.22 -6.95 22.79
C SER A 89 5.38 -7.92 22.51
N LEU A 90 5.79 -8.01 21.24
CA LEU A 90 6.91 -8.84 20.79
C LEU A 90 8.24 -8.09 20.86
N ALA A 91 8.23 -6.77 21.06
CA ALA A 91 9.44 -6.03 21.33
C ALA A 91 9.95 -6.52 22.69
N PRO A 92 11.17 -7.10 22.76
CA PRO A 92 11.79 -7.36 24.05
C PRO A 92 11.88 -6.02 24.80
N GLU A 93 11.81 -6.03 26.14
CA GLU A 93 12.18 -4.87 26.94
C GLU A 93 13.42 -4.23 26.31
N ARG A 94 13.44 -2.90 26.15
CA ARG A 94 14.55 -2.17 25.52
C ARG A 94 15.81 -2.34 26.38
N THR A 95 16.44 -3.49 26.22
CA THR A 95 17.73 -3.82 26.76
C THR A 95 18.76 -3.40 25.73
N VAL A 96 19.93 -3.01 26.21
CA VAL A 96 21.08 -2.73 25.34
C VAL A 96 21.34 -3.93 24.41
N ILE A 97 21.05 -5.16 24.87
CA ILE A 97 21.14 -6.39 24.08
C ILE A 97 20.15 -6.36 22.90
N GLY A 98 18.87 -6.07 23.11
CA GLY A 98 17.89 -6.01 22.02
C GLY A 98 18.19 -4.91 20.99
N GLU A 99 18.75 -3.77 21.42
CA GLU A 99 19.20 -2.72 20.50
C GLU A 99 20.41 -3.17 19.65
N LEU A 100 21.36 -3.87 20.27
CA LEU A 100 22.53 -4.42 19.58
C LEU A 100 22.13 -5.54 18.62
N GLU A 101 21.20 -6.42 18.99
CA GLU A 101 20.65 -7.47 18.12
C GLU A 101 19.94 -6.88 16.90
N THR A 102 19.12 -5.85 17.11
CA THR A 102 18.45 -5.13 16.01
C THR A 102 19.47 -4.47 15.08
N LYS A 103 20.51 -3.84 15.63
CA LYS A 103 21.62 -3.27 14.83
C LYS A 103 22.39 -4.34 14.06
N ALA A 104 22.68 -5.47 14.69
CA ALA A 104 23.37 -6.60 14.06
C ALA A 104 22.55 -7.17 12.90
N TRP A 105 21.25 -7.37 13.09
CA TRP A 105 20.34 -7.86 12.05
C TRP A 105 20.26 -6.89 10.86
N ASN A 106 20.11 -5.60 11.12
CA ASN A 106 20.11 -4.58 10.07
C ASN A 106 21.43 -4.51 9.31
N ALA A 107 22.57 -4.57 10.02
CA ALA A 107 23.89 -4.57 9.40
C ALA A 107 24.12 -5.82 8.53
N GLN A 108 23.68 -6.98 9.00
CA GLN A 108 23.76 -8.22 8.24
C GLN A 108 22.93 -8.16 6.96
N ARG A 109 21.70 -7.64 7.03
CA ARG A 109 20.85 -7.47 5.85
C ARG A 109 21.46 -6.50 4.84
N GLN A 110 22.01 -5.38 5.30
CA GLN A 110 22.73 -4.44 4.44
C GLN A 110 23.95 -5.10 3.77
N TYR A 111 24.71 -5.91 4.52
CA TYR A 111 25.84 -6.66 3.95
C TYR A 111 25.38 -7.63 2.86
N GLU A 112 24.31 -8.38 3.08
CA GLU A 112 23.77 -9.31 2.08
C GLU A 112 23.28 -8.60 0.82
N GLU A 113 22.64 -7.44 0.94
CA GLU A 113 22.22 -6.61 -0.19
C GLU A 113 23.43 -6.08 -0.98
N LEU A 114 24.44 -5.57 -0.28
CA LEU A 114 25.70 -5.12 -0.90
C LEU A 114 26.42 -6.28 -1.60
N LEU A 115 26.45 -7.46 -0.98
CA LEU A 115 27.09 -8.65 -1.55
C LEU A 115 26.36 -9.13 -2.82
N LYS A 116 25.02 -9.10 -2.84
CA LYS A 116 24.23 -9.40 -4.05
C LYS A 116 24.56 -8.45 -5.19
N LEU A 117 24.62 -7.14 -4.91
CA LEU A 117 25.04 -6.14 -5.90
C LEU A 117 26.46 -6.41 -6.40
N PHE A 118 27.39 -6.71 -5.50
CA PHE A 118 28.78 -7.00 -5.85
C PHE A 118 28.94 -8.26 -6.71
N ILE A 119 28.16 -9.32 -6.45
CA ILE A 119 28.19 -10.54 -7.27
C ILE A 119 27.60 -10.31 -8.67
N GLN A 120 26.64 -9.39 -8.79
CA GLN A 120 25.99 -9.06 -10.06
C GLN A 120 26.76 -8.06 -10.93
N LEU A 121 27.79 -7.41 -10.37
CA LEU A 121 28.62 -6.42 -11.05
C LEU A 121 29.47 -7.08 -12.15
N THR A 122 29.32 -6.58 -13.39
CA THR A 122 30.17 -6.99 -14.51
C THR A 122 31.61 -6.45 -14.35
N PRO A 123 32.61 -7.05 -15.02
CA PRO A 123 34.00 -6.58 -14.95
C PRO A 123 34.17 -5.09 -15.34
N GLU A 124 33.39 -4.60 -16.30
CA GLU A 124 33.43 -3.20 -16.74
C GLU A 124 32.83 -2.25 -15.70
N GLU A 125 31.71 -2.62 -15.09
CA GLU A 125 31.06 -1.83 -14.04
C GLU A 125 31.93 -1.77 -12.77
N ARG A 126 32.62 -2.86 -12.44
CA ARG A 126 33.59 -2.89 -11.33
C ARG A 126 34.74 -1.91 -11.58
N ARG A 127 35.30 -1.91 -12.79
CA ARG A 127 36.37 -0.99 -13.19
C ARG A 127 35.91 0.47 -13.13
N LEU A 128 34.69 0.77 -13.58
CA LEU A 128 34.10 2.11 -13.50
C LEU A 128 33.88 2.57 -12.05
N LEU A 129 33.50 1.67 -11.14
CA LEU A 129 33.37 2.01 -9.71
C LEU A 129 34.73 2.31 -9.07
N GLU A 130 35.76 1.54 -9.41
CA GLU A 130 37.15 1.79 -8.96
C GLU A 130 37.67 3.14 -9.47
N GLU A 131 37.48 3.44 -10.76
CA GLU A 131 37.86 4.73 -11.35
C GLU A 131 37.11 5.91 -10.69
N ARG A 132 35.81 5.77 -10.42
CA ARG A 132 35.02 6.79 -9.71
C ARG A 132 35.47 6.96 -8.27
N ALA A 133 35.87 5.90 -7.60
CA ALA A 133 36.39 5.96 -6.23
C ALA A 133 37.73 6.71 -6.18
N GLU A 134 38.63 6.47 -7.14
CA GLU A 134 39.88 7.21 -7.29
C GLU A 134 39.64 8.71 -7.57
N ILE A 135 38.71 9.03 -8.46
CA ILE A 135 38.32 10.41 -8.75
C ILE A 135 37.73 11.07 -7.51
N ALA A 136 36.88 10.39 -6.74
CA ALA A 136 36.29 10.91 -5.52
C ALA A 136 37.30 11.11 -4.38
N GLU A 137 38.33 10.25 -4.28
CA GLU A 137 39.49 10.44 -3.41
C GLU A 137 40.30 11.67 -3.80
N TYR A 138 40.64 11.80 -5.09
CA TYR A 138 41.36 12.96 -5.62
C TYR A 138 40.56 14.26 -5.46
N ALA A 139 39.26 14.23 -5.71
CA ALA A 139 38.33 15.35 -5.55
C ALA A 139 38.03 15.70 -4.08
N ARG A 140 38.22 14.78 -3.12
CA ARG A 140 38.20 15.12 -1.69
C ARG A 140 39.49 15.82 -1.25
N LYS A 141 40.64 15.48 -1.86
CA LYS A 141 41.95 16.09 -1.57
C LYS A 141 42.10 17.48 -2.20
N MET A 142 41.61 17.66 -3.42
CA MET A 142 41.45 18.99 -4.00
C MET A 142 40.18 19.60 -3.40
N LYS A 143 40.27 20.70 -2.63
CA LYS A 143 39.10 21.42 -2.09
C LYS A 143 38.27 22.10 -3.19
N VAL A 144 37.77 21.34 -4.15
CA VAL A 144 37.04 21.85 -5.31
C VAL A 144 35.61 22.10 -4.87
N SER A 145 35.18 23.36 -4.93
CA SER A 145 33.79 23.73 -4.65
C SER A 145 32.86 23.15 -5.72
N SER A 146 31.64 22.79 -5.34
CA SER A 146 30.58 22.40 -6.30
C SER A 146 30.38 23.44 -7.41
N LYS A 147 30.71 24.70 -7.15
CA LYS A 147 30.69 25.81 -8.11
C LYS A 147 31.78 25.70 -9.18
N ASP A 148 32.95 25.18 -8.82
CA ASP A 148 34.09 24.98 -9.73
C ASP A 148 33.88 23.75 -10.61
N ILE A 149 33.27 22.69 -10.05
CA ILE A 149 32.82 21.51 -10.81
C ILE A 149 31.77 21.93 -11.86
N GLY A 150 30.80 22.77 -11.49
CA GLY A 150 29.80 23.29 -12.42
C GLY A 150 30.38 24.13 -13.56
N LYS A 151 31.49 24.85 -13.34
CA LYS A 151 32.22 25.56 -14.40
C LYS A 151 32.98 24.60 -15.31
N PHE A 152 33.64 23.58 -14.73
CA PHE A 152 34.40 22.59 -15.48
C PHE A 152 33.51 21.77 -16.43
N VAL A 153 32.35 21.30 -15.96
CA VAL A 153 31.38 20.53 -16.78
C VAL A 153 30.79 21.37 -17.91
N LYS A 154 30.67 22.70 -17.75
CA LYS A 154 30.25 23.61 -18.83
C LYS A 154 31.33 23.78 -19.90
N LEU A 155 32.60 23.81 -19.49
CA LEU A 155 33.75 24.01 -20.38
C LEU A 155 34.10 22.74 -21.18
N ASN A 156 33.96 21.56 -20.57
CA ASN A 156 34.20 20.27 -21.23
C ASN A 156 32.93 19.40 -21.16
N PRO A 157 31.98 19.60 -22.08
CA PRO A 157 30.75 18.80 -22.08
C PRO A 157 31.07 17.34 -22.40
N ILE A 158 30.80 16.44 -21.46
CA ILE A 158 30.91 14.99 -21.68
C ILE A 158 29.57 14.50 -22.24
N GLY A 159 29.61 13.92 -23.45
CA GLY A 159 28.45 13.32 -24.09
C GLY A 159 27.44 14.33 -24.66
N ASN A 160 26.57 13.84 -25.55
CA ASN A 160 25.49 14.64 -26.11
C ASN A 160 24.58 15.08 -24.95
N ARG A 161 24.30 16.38 -24.80
CA ARG A 161 23.59 17.00 -23.66
C ARG A 161 22.10 16.59 -23.55
N GLY A 162 21.73 15.37 -23.91
CA GLY A 162 20.48 14.77 -23.50
C GLY A 162 20.57 14.44 -22.01
N ARG A 163 19.73 15.05 -21.18
CA ARG A 163 19.53 14.59 -19.81
C ARG A 163 19.04 13.13 -19.89
N HIS A 164 19.91 12.18 -19.62
CA HIS A 164 19.49 10.81 -19.39
C HIS A 164 18.95 10.74 -17.96
N TYR A 165 17.64 10.82 -17.83
CA TYR A 165 16.97 10.42 -16.59
C TYR A 165 17.19 8.91 -16.45
N LEU A 166 17.84 8.49 -15.37
CA LEU A 166 17.80 7.09 -14.96
C LEU A 166 16.32 6.80 -14.70
N ARG A 167 15.67 6.04 -15.60
CA ARG A 167 14.34 5.53 -15.32
C ARG A 167 14.48 4.66 -14.08
N GLN A 168 13.90 5.11 -12.96
CA GLN A 168 13.66 4.18 -11.86
C GLN A 168 12.90 2.99 -12.45
N PRO A 169 13.32 1.74 -12.19
CA PRO A 169 12.51 0.60 -12.60
C PRO A 169 11.13 0.80 -11.99
N GLN A 170 10.11 0.94 -12.83
CA GLN A 170 8.74 0.95 -12.33
C GLN A 170 8.52 -0.40 -11.65
N SER A 171 8.20 -0.34 -10.37
CA SER A 171 7.87 -1.54 -9.61
C SER A 171 6.65 -2.19 -10.24
N ASP A 172 6.78 -3.45 -10.66
CA ASP A 172 5.77 -4.19 -11.41
C ASP A 172 4.62 -4.71 -10.52
N TYR A 173 4.18 -3.90 -9.54
CA TYR A 173 2.99 -4.17 -8.73
C TYR A 173 1.68 -3.89 -9.51
N SER A 174 1.75 -3.78 -10.84
CA SER A 174 0.60 -3.53 -11.73
C SER A 174 -0.57 -4.52 -11.58
N PRO A 175 -0.39 -5.78 -11.10
CA PRO A 175 -1.52 -6.66 -10.80
C PRO A 175 -2.35 -6.24 -9.57
N ILE A 176 -1.77 -5.47 -8.64
CA ILE A 176 -2.40 -5.12 -7.34
C ILE A 176 -2.99 -3.72 -7.37
N LEU A 177 -2.35 -2.77 -8.07
CA LEU A 177 -2.67 -1.34 -7.96
C LEU A 177 -3.41 -0.75 -9.18
N GLY A 178 -3.81 -1.59 -10.14
CA GLY A 178 -4.41 -1.12 -11.39
C GLY A 178 -3.39 -0.40 -12.29
N ARG A 179 -3.79 -0.07 -13.52
CA ARG A 179 -2.91 0.57 -14.50
C ARG A 179 -2.42 1.92 -13.92
N PRO A 180 -1.10 2.21 -13.97
CA PRO A 180 -0.61 3.51 -13.52
C PRO A 180 -1.27 4.61 -14.36
N ALA A 181 -1.78 5.63 -13.66
CA ALA A 181 -2.41 6.80 -14.29
C ALA A 181 -1.46 7.43 -15.30
N SER A 182 -1.99 7.87 -16.44
CA SER A 182 -1.18 8.52 -17.47
C SER A 182 -0.61 9.85 -16.93
N GLU A 183 0.52 10.30 -17.50
CA GLU A 183 1.16 11.57 -17.12
C GLU A 183 0.20 12.77 -17.29
N THR A 184 -0.76 12.64 -18.22
CA THR A 184 -1.88 13.57 -18.42
C THR A 184 -2.92 13.51 -17.30
N GLU A 185 -3.24 12.33 -16.78
CA GLU A 185 -4.17 12.14 -15.65
C GLU A 185 -3.56 12.66 -14.35
N MET A 186 -2.27 12.38 -14.09
CA MET A 186 -1.57 12.89 -12.90
C MET A 186 -1.50 14.42 -12.90
N LYS A 187 -1.30 15.04 -14.07
CA LYS A 187 -1.28 16.49 -14.21
C LYS A 187 -2.67 17.11 -13.99
N ALA A 188 -3.73 16.46 -14.51
CA ALA A 188 -5.09 16.90 -14.27
C ALA A 188 -5.48 16.84 -12.78
N ILE A 189 -5.09 15.76 -12.07
CA ILE A 189 -5.33 15.61 -10.62
C ILE A 189 -4.55 16.68 -9.83
N ALA A 190 -3.29 16.95 -10.18
CA ALA A 190 -2.50 18.00 -9.53
C ALA A 190 -3.10 19.41 -9.74
N ASP A 191 -3.60 19.69 -10.96
CA ASP A 191 -4.25 20.96 -11.30
C ASP A 191 -5.67 21.11 -10.69
N GLU A 192 -6.28 20.01 -10.24
CA GLU A 192 -7.58 19.99 -9.56
C GLU A 192 -7.41 20.14 -8.03
N VAL A 193 -6.36 19.53 -7.45
CA VAL A 193 -6.00 19.70 -6.04
C VAL A 193 -5.53 21.12 -5.74
N GLY A 194 -4.76 21.74 -6.64
CA GLY A 194 -4.30 23.13 -6.47
C GLY A 194 -5.37 24.22 -6.62
N ARG A 195 -6.57 23.89 -7.14
CA ARG A 195 -7.70 24.84 -7.27
C ARG A 195 -8.65 24.85 -6.07
N ASN A 196 -8.58 23.86 -5.20
CA ASN A 196 -9.46 23.75 -4.03
C ASN A 196 -8.85 24.33 -2.74
N GLU A 197 -7.60 24.82 -2.78
CA GLU A 197 -6.94 25.46 -1.63
C GLU A 197 -7.11 26.99 -1.57
N ASP A 198 -7.57 27.64 -2.65
CA ASP A 198 -7.96 29.06 -2.64
C ASP A 198 -9.48 29.20 -2.40
N GLY A 199 -9.90 29.00 -1.13
CA GLY A 199 -11.23 29.38 -0.65
C GLY A 199 -11.36 30.90 -0.49
N PRO A 200 -12.56 31.48 -0.64
CA PRO A 200 -12.75 32.93 -0.69
C PRO A 200 -12.38 33.60 0.64
N GLU A 201 -11.54 34.62 0.59
CA GLU A 201 -11.36 35.60 1.67
C GLU A 201 -12.70 36.32 1.91
N ASP A 202 -13.24 36.18 3.13
CA ASP A 202 -14.43 36.89 3.61
C ASP A 202 -14.26 38.41 3.48
N GLY A 203 -15.20 39.05 2.79
CA GLY A 203 -15.38 40.50 2.67
C GLY A 203 -16.80 40.85 2.26
#